data_AF-A0A662K8Z4-F1
#
_entry.id   AF-A0A662K8Z4-F1
#
_cell.length_a   1.000
_cell.length_b   1.000
_cell.length_c   1.000
_cell.angle_alpha   90.00
_cell.angle_beta   90.00
_cell.angle_gamma   90.00
#
_symmetry.space_group_name_H-M   'P 1'
#
loop_
_entity.id
_entity.type
_entity.pdbx_description
1 polymer ?
#
loop_
_entity_poly.entity_id
_entity_poly.type
_entity_poly.pdbx_seq_one_letter_code
_entity_poly.pdbx_strand_id
1 'polypeptide(L)' 'LNDLRDRSRLKGSCSSCPNREVCGGCRAKAYSELGDLMGEDPSCPYASAHFTVSRT' A
#
# COMPACT_ATOMS: atom_id res chain seq x y z
N LEU A 1 -8.30 -13.46 10.26
CA LEU A 1 -8.70 -12.94 8.93
C LEU A 1 -9.22 -11.48 8.96
N ASN A 2 -9.51 -10.89 10.13
CA ASN A 2 -10.04 -9.52 10.22
C ASN A 2 -8.99 -8.42 10.03
N ASP A 3 -7.73 -8.73 10.34
CA ASP A 3 -6.59 -7.81 10.33
C ASP A 3 -6.34 -7.13 8.98
N LEU A 4 -6.65 -7.80 7.87
CA LEU A 4 -6.45 -7.26 6.52
C LEU A 4 -7.42 -6.13 6.16
N ARG A 5 -8.54 -6.02 6.88
CA ARG A 5 -9.55 -4.99 6.68
C ARG A 5 -9.35 -3.80 7.61
N ASP A 6 -8.50 -3.94 8.63
CA ASP A 6 -8.23 -2.87 9.58
C ASP A 6 -7.35 -1.79 8.94
N ARG A 7 -8.00 -0.70 8.55
CA ARG A 7 -7.36 0.45 7.89
C ARG A 7 -6.42 1.21 8.81
N SER A 8 -6.56 1.08 10.13
CA SER A 8 -5.66 1.71 11.10
C SER A 8 -4.25 1.13 11.06
N ARG A 9 -4.09 -0.07 10.49
CA ARG A 9 -2.81 -0.78 10.39
C ARG A 9 -2.03 -0.45 9.13
N LEU A 10 -2.60 0.29 8.18
CA LEU A 10 -1.89 0.74 6.98
C LEU A 10 -0.67 1.58 7.36
N LYS A 11 0.44 1.36 6.66
CA LYS A 11 1.72 2.05 6.85
C LYS A 11 2.08 2.89 5.61
N GLY A 12 3.18 3.65 5.71
CA GLY A 12 3.67 4.50 4.63
C GLY A 12 2.64 5.57 4.22
N SER A 13 2.65 5.96 2.95
CA SER A 13 1.71 6.91 2.34
C SER A 13 0.25 6.47 2.48
N CYS A 14 -0.03 5.17 2.57
CA CYS A 14 -1.39 4.67 2.79
C CYS A 14 -1.94 5.02 4.19
N SER A 15 -1.08 5.21 5.19
CA SER A 15 -1.50 5.54 6.57
C SER A 15 -2.10 6.96 6.70
N SER A 16 -1.56 7.90 5.93
CA SER A 16 -1.94 9.32 5.90
C SER A 16 -2.69 9.70 4.63
N CYS A 17 -3.06 8.73 3.78
CA CYS A 17 -3.79 9.00 2.55
C CYS A 17 -5.23 9.48 2.85
N PRO A 18 -5.71 10.58 2.24
CA PRO A 18 -7.09 11.03 2.38
C PRO A 18 -8.12 9.95 1.99
N ASN A 19 -7.74 9.05 1.09
CA ASN A 19 -8.59 7.98 0.57
C ASN A 19 -8.40 6.62 1.29
N ARG A 20 -7.71 6.58 2.44
CA ARG A 20 -7.31 5.32 3.10
C ARG A 20 -8.49 4.42 3.49
N GLU A 21 -9.62 5.02 3.87
CA GLU A 21 -10.82 4.29 4.30
C GLU A 21 -11.51 3.57 3.13
N VAL A 22 -11.36 4.11 1.91
CA VAL A 22 -12.03 3.60 0.70
C VAL A 22 -11.10 2.69 -0.11
N CYS A 23 -9.89 3.16 -0.44
CA CYS A 23 -8.95 2.42 -1.27
C CYS A 23 -7.96 1.64 -0.42
N GLY A 24 -7.06 2.37 0.25
CA GLY A 24 -5.93 1.83 1.00
C GLY A 24 -4.89 1.06 0.17
N GLY A 25 -5.09 0.79 -1.12
CA GLY A 25 -4.17 0.07 -2.04
C GLY A 25 -4.40 -1.45 -2.15
N CYS A 26 -3.59 -2.14 -2.94
CA CYS A 26 -3.56 -3.60 -3.10
C CYS A 26 -2.61 -4.28 -2.10
N ARG A 27 -3.17 -5.05 -1.16
CA ARG A 27 -2.39 -5.78 -0.13
C ARG A 27 -1.53 -6.90 -0.72
N ALA A 28 -2.02 -7.56 -1.77
CA ALA A 28 -1.28 -8.65 -2.42
C ALA A 28 0.01 -8.14 -3.06
N LYS A 29 -0.03 -6.98 -3.74
CA LYS A 29 1.15 -6.35 -4.32
C LYS A 29 2.12 -5.83 -3.27
N ALA A 30 1.61 -5.16 -2.24
CA ALA A 30 2.42 -4.69 -1.12
C ALA A 30 3.26 -5.84 -0.51
N TYR A 31 2.64 -7.02 -0.31
CA TYR A 31 3.36 -8.20 0.17
C TYR A 31 4.28 -8.82 -0.89
N SER A 32 3.81 -8.95 -2.13
CA SER A 32 4.59 -9.60 -3.21
C SER A 32 5.85 -8.82 -3.58
N GLU A 33 5.81 -7.49 -3.52
CA GLU A 33 6.90 -6.63 -3.99
C GLU A 33 7.75 -6.08 -2.84
N LEU A 34 7.13 -5.77 -1.69
CA LEU A 34 7.81 -5.13 -0.56
C LEU A 34 7.91 -6.04 0.68
N GLY A 35 7.27 -7.21 0.67
CA GLY A 35 7.23 -8.10 1.84
C GLY A 35 6.40 -7.55 3.02
N ASP A 36 5.75 -6.40 2.88
CA ASP A 36 4.91 -5.80 3.93
C ASP A 36 3.46 -5.74 3.48
N LEU A 37 2.65 -6.64 4.04
CA LEU A 37 1.21 -6.75 3.77
C LEU A 37 0.45 -5.45 4.09
N MET A 38 0.89 -4.71 5.11
CA MET A 38 0.31 -3.44 5.55
C MET A 38 1.04 -2.22 4.96
N GLY A 39 2.04 -2.47 4.11
CA GLY A 39 2.83 -1.44 3.44
C GLY A 39 2.09 -0.77 2.29
N GLU A 40 2.83 0.09 1.60
CA GLU A 40 2.35 0.82 0.43
C GLU A 40 2.05 -0.14 -0.73
N ASP A 41 1.12 0.25 -1.60
CA ASP A 41 0.93 -0.41 -2.88
C ASP A 41 1.85 0.25 -3.92
N PRO A 42 2.87 -0.45 -4.45
CA PRO A 42 3.77 0.11 -5.46
C PRO A 42 3.08 0.52 -6.75
N SER A 43 1.86 0.02 -7.00
CA SER A 43 1.04 0.37 -8.15
C SER A 43 0.05 1.50 -7.88
N CYS A 44 0.10 2.14 -6.71
CA CYS A 44 -0.76 3.26 -6.37
C CYS A 44 -0.50 4.45 -7.32
N PRO A 45 -1.48 4.89 -8.12
CA PRO A 45 -1.30 6.02 -9.04
C PRO A 45 -1.21 7.37 -8.33
N TYR A 46 -1.55 7.42 -7.04
CA TYR A 46 -1.52 8.62 -6.21
C TYR A 46 -0.31 8.69 -5.27
N ALA A 47 0.48 7.61 -5.17
CA ALA A 47 1.74 7.65 -4.45
C ALA A 47 2.69 8.53 -5.28
N SER A 48 3.01 9.71 -4.76
CA SER A 48 3.78 10.74 -5.45
C SER A 48 5.06 10.15 -6.04
N ALA A 49 5.13 10.15 -7.37
CA ALA A 49 6.27 9.75 -8.20
C ALA A 49 6.80 8.34 -7.91
N HIS A 50 6.39 7.40 -8.77
CA HIS A 50 7.12 6.18 -9.13
C HIS A 50 8.41 5.95 -8.32
N PHE A 51 8.30 5.27 -7.18
CA PHE A 51 9.45 4.58 -6.65
C PHE A 51 9.85 3.60 -7.74
N THR A 52 10.96 3.91 -8.41
CA THR A 52 11.51 3.12 -9.49
C THR A 52 11.85 1.76 -8.94
N VAL A 53 10.90 0.82 -8.99
CA VAL A 53 11.27 -0.60 -9.07
C VAL A 53 11.98 -0.71 -10.42
N SER A 54 13.30 -0.62 -10.38
CA SER A 54 14.17 -1.08 -11.45
C SER A 54 13.79 -2.54 -11.72
N ARG A 55 12.91 -2.74 -12.70
CA ARG A 55 12.67 -4.04 -13.31
C ARG A 55 13.97 -4.47 -13.99
N THR A 56 14.76 -5.29 -13.31
CA THR A 56 15.72 -6.18 -13.98
C THR A 56 14.98 -7.17 -14.86
#